data_AF-A0A0L1LNW2-F1
#
_entry.id   AF-A0A0L1LNW2-F1
#
_cell.length_a   1.000
_cell.length_b   1.000
_cell.length_c   1.000
_cell.angle_alpha   90.00
_cell.angle_beta   90.00
_cell.angle_gamma   90.00
#
_symmetry.space_group_name_H-M   'P 1'
#
loop_
_entity.id
_entity.type
_entity.pdbx_description
1 polymer ?
#
loop_
_entity_poly.entity_id
_entity_poly.type
_entity_poly.pdbx_seq_one_letter_code
_entity_poly.pdbx_strand_id
1 'polypeptide(L)'
;MKTFFITNRYSFLETQVNEYMQSLLVKTPEQVILYFERQIRKYKVYLQKKHHYPECMVQSIHRLIEEYSLSIIKVKKYISYQNKLMNKQLLEPQ
;
A
#
# COMPACT_ATOMS: atom_id res chain seq x y z
N MET A 1 -17.62 -6.19 -22.37
CA MET A 1 -17.83 -6.15 -20.90
C MET A 1 -16.55 -6.33 -20.07
N LYS A 2 -15.63 -7.26 -20.38
CA LYS A 2 -14.39 -7.47 -19.58
C LYS A 2 -13.50 -6.22 -19.41
N THR A 3 -13.41 -5.37 -20.42
CA THR A 3 -12.59 -4.15 -20.41
C THR A 3 -13.05 -3.15 -19.35
N PHE A 4 -14.37 -2.98 -19.20
CA PHE A 4 -14.97 -2.05 -18.23
C PHE A 4 -14.65 -2.43 -16.78
N PHE A 5 -14.66 -3.73 -16.46
CA PHE A 5 -14.31 -4.23 -15.12
C PHE A 5 -12.82 -4.03 -14.79
N ILE A 6 -11.93 -4.14 -15.78
CA ILE A 6 -10.49 -3.93 -15.58
C ILE A 6 -10.19 -2.45 -15.32
N THR A 7 -10.81 -1.54 -16.09
CA THR A 7 -10.68 -0.09 -15.91
C THR A 7 -11.22 0.37 -14.54
N ASN A 8 -12.32 -0.21 -14.08
CA ASN A 8 -12.91 0.10 -12.77
C ASN A 8 -12.01 -0.37 -11.60
N ARG A 9 -11.44 -1.58 -11.70
CA ARG A 9 -10.50 -2.09 -10.68
C ARG A 9 -9.20 -1.28 -10.59
N TYR A 10 -8.72 -0.79 -11.73
CA TYR A 10 -7.53 0.05 -11.77
C TYR A 10 -7.80 1.43 -11.19
N SER A 11 -8.86 2.11 -11.64
CA SER A 11 -9.25 3.44 -11.12
C SER A 11 -9.53 3.40 -9.62
N PHE A 12 -10.18 2.34 -9.11
CA PHE A 12 -10.35 2.16 -7.67
C PHE A 12 -9.02 2.08 -6.92
N LEU A 13 -8.07 1.30 -7.45
CA LEU A 13 -6.75 1.16 -6.83
C LEU A 13 -5.95 2.47 -6.88
N GLU A 14 -6.05 3.21 -7.97
CA GLU A 14 -5.46 4.54 -8.13
C GLU A 14 -6.01 5.54 -7.12
N THR A 15 -7.33 5.60 -6.96
CA THR A 15 -7.97 6.46 -5.95
C THR A 15 -7.45 6.14 -4.55
N GLN A 16 -7.39 4.86 -4.17
CA GLN A 16 -6.87 4.45 -2.86
C GLN A 16 -5.41 4.86 -2.64
N VAL A 17 -4.55 4.70 -3.64
CA VAL A 17 -3.14 5.08 -3.53
C VAL A 17 -3.00 6.61 -3.44
N ASN A 18 -3.79 7.36 -4.22
CA ASN A 18 -3.82 8.81 -4.14
C ASN A 18 -4.30 9.31 -2.77
N GLU A 19 -5.32 8.67 -2.20
CA GLU A 19 -5.78 8.98 -0.84
C GLU A 19 -4.68 8.74 0.21
N TYR A 20 -3.92 7.64 0.09
CA TYR A 20 -2.74 7.42 0.95
C TYR A 20 -1.70 8.50 0.78
N MET A 21 -1.39 8.89 -0.47
CA MET A 21 -0.40 9.94 -0.75
C MET A 21 -0.81 11.29 -0.15
N GLN A 22 -2.08 11.68 -0.30
CA GLN A 22 -2.62 12.90 0.30
C GLN A 22 -2.58 12.85 1.82
N SER A 23 -3.05 11.75 2.42
CA SER A 23 -3.09 11.59 3.87
C SER A 23 -1.70 11.59 4.51
N LEU A 24 -0.70 11.07 3.80
CA LEU A 24 0.68 11.00 4.25
C LEU A 24 1.53 12.20 3.82
N LEU A 25 0.96 13.13 3.04
CA LEU A 25 1.65 14.30 2.47
C LEU A 25 2.91 13.92 1.68
N VAL A 26 2.83 12.84 0.90
CA VAL A 26 3.93 12.33 0.08
C VAL A 26 3.63 12.46 -1.42
N LYS A 27 4.68 12.48 -2.24
CA LYS A 27 4.59 12.76 -3.68
C LYS A 27 4.62 11.52 -4.56
N THR A 28 5.08 10.38 -4.06
CA THR A 28 5.16 9.14 -4.86
C THR A 28 4.58 7.92 -4.12
N PRO A 29 4.06 6.92 -4.83
CA PRO A 29 3.58 5.67 -4.21
C PRO A 29 4.69 4.88 -3.51
N GLU A 30 5.95 5.01 -3.92
CA GLU A 30 7.09 4.40 -3.23
C GLU A 30 7.28 5.00 -1.82
N GLN A 31 7.04 6.31 -1.66
CA GLN A 31 7.10 6.95 -0.35
C GLN A 31 5.99 6.45 0.58
N VAL A 32 4.82 6.10 0.04
CA VAL A 32 3.74 5.44 0.79
C VAL A 32 4.20 4.07 1.30
N ILE A 33 4.86 3.26 0.45
CA ILE A 33 5.43 1.97 0.86
C ILE A 33 6.43 2.16 2.00
N LEU A 34 7.38 3.09 1.84
CA LEU A 34 8.40 3.36 2.85
C LEU A 34 7.79 3.78 4.19
N TYR A 35 6.72 4.56 4.17
CA TYR A 35 5.99 4.93 5.37
C TYR A 35 5.40 3.70 6.07
N PHE A 36 4.65 2.86 5.35
CA PHE A 36 4.05 1.65 5.93
C PHE A 36 5.10 0.65 6.43
N GLU A 37 6.21 0.48 5.71
CA GLU A 37 7.33 -0.35 6.17
C GLU A 37 7.94 0.18 7.48
N ARG A 38 8.08 1.50 7.61
CA ARG A 38 8.57 2.14 8.85
C ARG A 38 7.59 1.90 10.01
N GLN A 39 6.29 2.02 9.77
CA GLN A 39 5.27 1.72 10.78
C GLN A 39 5.33 0.25 11.22
N ILE A 40 5.41 -0.69 10.28
CA ILE A 40 5.54 -2.13 10.61
C ILE A 40 6.80 -2.39 11.45
N ARG A 41 7.95 -1.81 11.10
CA ARG A 41 9.18 -1.95 11.89
C ARG A 41 9.00 -1.44 13.32
N LYS A 42 8.38 -0.27 13.49
CA LYS A 42 8.06 0.31 14.81
C LYS A 42 7.17 -0.63 15.63
N TYR A 43 6.10 -1.17 15.04
CA TYR A 43 5.19 -2.09 15.72
C TYR A 43 5.85 -3.43 16.08
N LYS A 44 6.72 -3.97 15.22
CA LYS A 44 7.51 -5.17 15.54
C LYS A 44 8.41 -4.95 16.76
N VAL A 45 9.00 -3.77 16.92
CA VAL A 45 9.78 -3.42 18.12
C VAL A 45 8.89 -3.41 19.38
N TYR A 46 7.66 -2.91 19.27
CA TYR A 46 6.71 -2.98 20.40
C TYR A 46 6.35 -4.41 20.79
N LEU A 47 6.17 -5.30 19.81
CA LEU A 47 5.88 -6.72 20.06
C LEU A 47 7.04 -7.46 20.74
N GLN A 48 8.30 -7.03 20.56
CA GLN A 48 9.43 -7.59 21.32
C GLN A 48 9.29 -7.33 22.83
N LYS A 49 8.57 -6.27 23.22
CA LYS A 49 8.28 -5.90 24.61
C LYS A 49 6.86 -6.29 25.03
N LYS A 50 6.19 -7.21 24.31
CA LYS A 50 4.76 -7.56 24.52
C LYS A 50 4.36 -7.83 25.96
N HIS A 51 5.25 -8.39 26.78
CA HIS A 51 4.99 -8.68 28.19
C HIS A 51 4.71 -7.45 29.06
N HIS A 52 5.03 -6.25 28.57
CA HIS A 52 4.76 -4.97 29.26
C HIS A 52 3.39 -4.37 28.88
N TYR A 53 2.66 -5.00 27.96
CA TYR A 53 1.40 -4.47 27.43
C TYR A 53 0.24 -5.43 27.69
N PRO A 54 -0.98 -4.91 27.88
CA PRO A 54 -2.18 -5.73 27.91
C PRO A 54 -2.35 -6.51 26.59
N GLU A 55 -2.89 -7.72 26.69
CA GLU A 55 -3.12 -8.61 25.53
C GLU A 55 -3.94 -7.93 24.42
N CYS A 56 -4.95 -7.12 24.78
CA CYS A 56 -5.73 -6.38 23.79
C CYS A 56 -4.89 -5.40 22.96
N MET A 57 -3.87 -4.77 23.56
CA MET A 57 -2.95 -3.88 22.86
C MET A 57 -2.04 -4.69 21.93
N VAL A 58 -1.54 -5.85 22.39
CA VAL A 58 -0.73 -6.75 21.56
C VAL A 58 -1.51 -7.19 20.32
N GLN A 59 -2.78 -7.55 20.48
CA GLN A 59 -3.68 -7.90 19.37
C GLN A 59 -3.92 -6.71 18.41
N SER A 60 -4.14 -5.51 18.92
CA SER A 60 -4.26 -4.30 18.09
C SER A 60 -2.99 -4.05 17.28
N ILE A 61 -1.81 -4.23 17.87
CA ILE A 61 -0.53 -4.07 17.17
C ILE A 61 -0.39 -5.10 16.04
N HIS A 62 -0.79 -6.36 16.27
CA HIS A 62 -0.79 -7.38 15.22
C HIS A 62 -1.71 -7.01 14.05
N ARG A 63 -2.94 -6.53 14.33
CA ARG A 63 -3.88 -6.07 13.30
C ARG A 63 -3.32 -4.90 12.49
N LEU A 64 -2.71 -3.92 13.15
CA LEU A 64 -2.07 -2.80 12.47
C LEU A 64 -0.96 -3.26 11.51
N ILE A 65 -0.12 -4.22 11.94
CA ILE A 65 0.93 -4.78 11.06
C ILE A 65 0.30 -5.44 9.83
N GLU A 66 -0.80 -6.19 10.00
CA GLU A 66 -1.51 -6.82 8.89
C GLU A 66 -2.10 -5.78 7.92
N GLU A 67 -2.78 -4.76 8.44
CA GLU A 67 -3.37 -3.68 7.64
C GLU A 67 -2.32 -2.91 6.82
N TYR A 68 -1.18 -2.57 7.43
CA TYR A 68 -0.09 -1.92 6.71
C TYR A 68 0.54 -2.85 5.68
N SER A 69 0.66 -4.14 5.96
CA SER A 69 1.20 -5.12 5.01
C SER A 69 0.30 -5.27 3.78
N LEU A 70 -1.02 -5.33 3.99
CA LEU A 70 -2.02 -5.33 2.92
C LEU A 70 -1.98 -4.04 2.11
N SER A 71 -1.80 -2.90 2.77
CA SER A 71 -1.68 -1.59 2.10
C SER A 71 -0.44 -1.54 1.21
N ILE A 72 0.71 -2.06 1.66
CA ILE A 72 1.91 -2.19 0.83
C ILE A 72 1.64 -3.04 -0.43
N ILE A 73 0.94 -4.17 -0.30
CA ILE A 73 0.61 -5.03 -1.44
C ILE A 73 -0.24 -4.28 -2.46
N LYS A 74 -1.24 -3.51 -2.02
CA LYS A 74 -2.07 -2.68 -2.90
C LYS A 74 -1.23 -1.65 -3.66
N VAL A 75 -0.37 -0.92 -2.96
CA VAL A 75 0.49 0.11 -3.59
C VAL A 75 1.47 -0.52 -4.58
N LYS A 76 2.09 -1.66 -4.24
CA LYS A 76 2.97 -2.41 -5.17
C LYS A 76 2.22 -2.88 -6.42
N LYS A 77 0.98 -3.32 -6.25
CA LYS A 77 0.11 -3.71 -7.38
C LYS A 77 -0.19 -2.51 -8.30
N TYR A 78 -0.44 -1.34 -7.72
CA TYR A 78 -0.64 -0.09 -8.48
C TYR A 78 0.59 0.28 -9.29
N ILE A 79 1.77 0.33 -8.66
CA ILE A 79 3.04 0.64 -9.33
C ILE A 79 3.29 -0.36 -10.49
N SER A 80 3.04 -1.65 -10.27
CA SER A 80 3.17 -2.67 -11.31
C SER A 80 2.24 -2.42 -12.50
N TYR A 81 1.00 -1.98 -12.27
CA TYR A 81 0.08 -1.61 -13.35
C TYR A 81 0.54 -0.36 -14.09
N GLN A 82 0.95 0.68 -13.38
CA GLN A 82 1.49 1.91 -13.97
C GLN A 82 2.67 1.60 -14.92
N ASN A 83 3.63 0.80 -14.45
CA ASN A 83 4.77 0.39 -15.27
C ASN A 83 4.36 -0.40 -16.51
N LYS A 84 3.36 -1.29 -16.39
CA LYS A 84 2.84 -2.04 -17.55
C LYS A 84 2.14 -1.15 -18.57
N LEU A 85 1.43 -0.11 -18.13
CA LEU A 85 0.78 0.85 -19.03
C LEU A 85 1.80 1.71 -19.75
N MET A 86 2.78 2.25 -19.02
CA MET A 86 3.87 3.05 -19.59
C MET A 86 4.66 2.25 -20.64
N ASN A 87 4.99 0.99 -20.35
CA ASN A 87 5.69 0.12 -21.29
C ASN A 87 4.86 -0.24 -22.54
N LYS A 88 3.52 -0.27 -22.44
CA LYS A 88 2.65 -0.48 -23.60
C LYS A 88 2.59 0.75 -24.52
N GLN A 89 2.56 1.94 -23.93
CA GLN A 89 2.54 3.21 -24.69
C GLN A 89 3.84 3.45 -25.46
N LEU A 90 4.97 2.92 -24.97
CA LEU A 90 6.27 2.99 -25.65
C LEU A 90 6.40 2.02 -26.85
N LEU A 91 5.48 1.06 -27.01
CA LEU A 91 5.54 0.02 -28.04
C LEU A 91 4.56 0.23 -29.21
N GLU A 92 3.70 1.26 -29.16
CA GLU A 92 2.84 1.61 -30.29
C GLU A 92 3.58 2.62 -31.21
N PRO A 93 3.80 2.30 -32.50
CA PRO A 93 4.45 3.23 -33.42
C PRO A 93 3.53 4.43 -33.68
N GLN A 94 4.12 5.63 -33.63
CA GLN A 94 3.47 6.90 -33.99
C GLN A 94 3.10 6.97 -35.47
#